data_AF-A0A0R2WQH3-F1
#
_entry.id   AF-A0A0R2WQH3-F1
#
_cell.length_a   1.000
_cell.length_b   1.000
_cell.length_c   1.000
_cell.angle_alpha   90.00
_cell.angle_beta   90.00
_cell.angle_gamma   90.00
#
_symmetry.space_group_name_H-M   'P 1'
#
loop_
_entity.id
_entity.type
_entity.pdbx_description
1 polymer ?
#
loop_
_entity_poly.entity_id
_entity_poly.type
_entity_poly.pdbx_seq_one_letter_code
_entity_poly.pdbx_strand_id
1 'polypeptide(L)'
;YIFLYYSFLLNSIDIASQKKEERISTKSYNVSLLEKEFMYGETIKISHKIWLYLPLNYAYSSKKFSVIYMHDAQNLFDDATSYIFEWNIYETLNELFKKNGKCFIIVGIKNTEKQRINEYTPFKNEKYGGGKGNLYIDFLINEVKPYIDENYRTKTNAKNTAIIGSSLGGLISFYGGLKYPKGFGKIGALSTSFWFSDEIYNFAEIHGNQKKSKIFFSG
;
A
#
# COMPACT_ATOMS: atom_id res chain seq x y z
N TYR A 1 -35.89 -44.17 15.57
CA TYR A 1 -36.64 -42.90 15.56
C TYR A 1 -36.46 -42.24 16.92
N ILE A 2 -35.94 -41.01 16.91
CA ILE A 2 -35.90 -40.03 18.03
C ILE A 2 -35.12 -40.50 19.26
N PHE A 3 -33.79 -40.33 19.29
CA PHE A 3 -33.02 -40.03 20.53
C PHE A 3 -31.51 -39.74 20.30
N LEU A 4 -30.99 -39.78 19.07
CA LEU A 4 -29.57 -39.49 18.76
C LEU A 4 -29.30 -38.12 18.11
N TYR A 5 -30.28 -37.21 18.09
CA TYR A 5 -30.13 -35.89 17.44
C TYR A 5 -29.83 -34.73 18.43
N TYR A 6 -29.85 -34.98 19.74
CA TYR A 6 -29.74 -33.92 20.75
C TYR A 6 -28.34 -33.69 21.32
N SER A 7 -27.33 -34.49 20.96
CA SER A 7 -25.95 -34.30 21.46
C SER A 7 -25.02 -33.60 20.47
N PHE A 8 -25.49 -33.27 19.25
CA PHE A 8 -24.70 -32.52 18.26
C PHE A 8 -25.06 -31.03 18.14
N LEU A 9 -26.10 -30.58 18.86
CA LEU A 9 -26.56 -29.19 18.84
C LEU A 9 -26.05 -28.32 20.01
N LEU A 10 -25.31 -28.91 20.96
CA LEU A 10 -24.74 -28.17 22.10
C LEU A 10 -23.22 -27.89 21.97
N ASN A 11 -22.57 -28.32 20.88
CA ASN A 11 -21.18 -27.96 20.56
C ASN A 11 -21.04 -27.07 19.32
N SER A 12 -22.15 -26.62 18.74
CA SER A 12 -22.18 -25.79 17.52
C SER A 12 -22.57 -24.32 17.78
N ILE A 13 -22.79 -23.94 19.04
CA ILE A 13 -23.17 -22.57 19.41
C ILE A 13 -21.99 -21.74 19.96
N ASP A 14 -20.87 -22.36 20.35
CA ASP A 14 -19.71 -21.63 20.92
C ASP A 14 -18.53 -21.39 19.95
N ILE A 15 -18.66 -21.70 18.66
CA ILE A 15 -17.61 -21.39 17.66
C ILE A 15 -17.93 -20.13 16.84
N ALA A 16 -19.18 -19.63 16.91
CA ALA A 16 -19.63 -18.51 16.07
C ALA A 16 -19.72 -17.15 16.80
N SER A 17 -19.00 -16.96 17.93
CA SER A 17 -18.87 -15.64 18.55
C SER A 17 -17.52 -15.36 19.21
N GLN A 18 -16.41 -15.76 18.56
CA GLN A 18 -15.17 -15.02 18.78
C GLN A 18 -15.40 -13.58 18.28
N LYS A 19 -15.87 -12.71 19.18
CA LYS A 19 -15.68 -11.27 19.10
C LYS A 19 -14.21 -11.10 18.72
N LYS A 20 -13.95 -10.61 17.51
CA LYS A 20 -12.62 -10.11 17.14
C LYS A 20 -12.31 -9.06 18.20
N GLU A 21 -11.43 -9.35 19.15
CA GLU A 21 -10.98 -8.37 20.14
C GLU A 21 -10.58 -7.13 19.34
N GLU A 22 -11.26 -6.02 19.58
CA GLU A 22 -10.89 -4.73 19.01
C GLU A 22 -9.50 -4.41 19.54
N ARG A 23 -8.48 -4.61 18.71
CA ARG A 23 -7.11 -4.30 19.10
C ARG A 23 -7.02 -2.80 19.37
N ILE A 24 -6.30 -2.41 20.42
CA ILE A 24 -6.13 -1.01 20.80
C ILE A 24 -5.30 -0.31 19.72
N SER A 25 -5.73 0.86 19.27
CA SER A 25 -5.03 1.62 18.23
C SER A 25 -3.62 2.01 18.68
N THR A 26 -2.61 1.61 17.90
CA THR A 26 -1.18 1.92 18.13
C THR A 26 -0.73 3.20 17.39
N LYS A 27 -1.66 3.86 16.70
CA LYS A 27 -1.38 4.98 15.80
C LYS A 27 -0.72 6.16 16.51
N SER A 28 0.45 6.58 16.01
CA SER A 28 1.13 7.78 16.49
C SER A 28 0.45 9.09 16.05
N TYR A 29 0.63 10.18 16.81
CA TYR A 29 0.02 11.49 16.57
C TYR A 29 0.38 12.11 15.21
N ASN A 30 1.50 11.69 14.62
CA ASN A 30 1.98 12.17 13.33
C ASN A 30 1.52 11.30 12.15
N VAL A 31 0.59 10.38 12.40
CA VAL A 31 -0.18 9.66 11.37
C VAL A 31 -1.59 10.23 11.34
N SER A 32 -2.13 10.50 10.16
CA SER A 32 -3.52 10.96 9.97
C SER A 32 -4.18 10.24 8.79
N LEU A 33 -5.51 10.19 8.80
CA LEU A 33 -6.28 9.80 7.62
C LEU A 33 -6.64 11.09 6.88
N LEU A 34 -6.44 11.14 5.56
CA LEU A 34 -6.90 12.28 4.77
C LEU A 34 -8.42 12.26 4.69
N GLU A 35 -9.05 13.41 4.95
CA GLU A 35 -10.50 13.58 4.83
C GLU A 35 -10.96 13.55 3.36
N LYS A 36 -10.06 13.82 2.42
CA LYS A 36 -10.34 13.74 0.99
C LYS A 36 -10.51 12.29 0.56
N GLU A 37 -11.67 12.00 -0.03
CA GLU A 37 -11.87 10.77 -0.80
C GLU A 37 -11.25 10.91 -2.19
N PHE A 38 -10.57 9.86 -2.60
CA PHE A 38 -9.97 9.77 -3.92
C PHE A 38 -10.70 8.70 -4.73
N MET A 39 -11.22 9.07 -5.89
CA MET A 39 -11.98 8.17 -6.75
C MET A 39 -11.37 8.06 -8.14
N TYR A 40 -11.39 6.86 -8.72
CA TYR A 40 -11.04 6.63 -10.13
C TYR A 40 -11.91 5.53 -10.74
N GLY A 41 -11.95 5.48 -12.07
CA GLY A 41 -12.76 4.56 -12.86
C GLY A 41 -13.99 5.22 -13.48
N GLU A 42 -14.31 4.87 -14.73
CA GLU A 42 -15.38 5.50 -15.52
C GLU A 42 -16.77 4.92 -15.18
N THR A 43 -16.87 3.60 -15.06
CA THR A 43 -18.16 2.91 -14.83
C THR A 43 -18.42 2.61 -13.35
N ILE A 44 -17.36 2.37 -12.57
CA ILE A 44 -17.42 2.12 -11.13
C ILE A 44 -16.36 3.01 -10.49
N LYS A 45 -16.80 3.98 -9.69
CA LYS A 45 -15.90 4.83 -8.91
C LYS A 45 -15.37 4.03 -7.72
N ILE A 46 -14.06 3.86 -7.65
CA ILE A 46 -13.40 3.16 -6.55
C ILE A 46 -12.85 4.21 -5.58
N SER A 47 -13.37 4.27 -4.35
CA SER A 47 -12.91 5.20 -3.31
C SER A 47 -11.74 4.61 -2.51
N HIS A 48 -10.63 5.35 -2.45
CA HIS A 48 -9.46 4.99 -1.63
C HIS A 48 -9.30 5.92 -0.43
N LYS A 49 -9.07 5.29 0.73
CA LYS A 49 -8.62 5.97 1.94
C LYS A 49 -7.11 6.12 1.93
N ILE A 50 -6.61 7.34 2.12
CA ILE A 50 -5.19 7.64 2.15
C ILE A 50 -4.76 7.97 3.57
N TRP A 51 -3.80 7.19 4.07
CA TRP A 51 -3.12 7.44 5.33
C TRP A 51 -1.87 8.24 5.08
N LEU A 52 -1.61 9.24 5.93
CA LEU A 52 -0.46 10.11 5.83
C LEU A 52 0.35 10.05 7.11
N TYR A 53 1.63 9.71 6.99
CA TYR A 53 2.62 9.94 8.04
C TYR A 53 3.44 11.18 7.69
N LEU A 54 3.56 12.10 8.65
CA LEU A 54 4.44 13.25 8.57
C LEU A 54 5.64 13.06 9.53
N PRO A 55 6.87 13.41 9.11
CA PRO A 55 8.02 13.27 10.00
C PRO A 55 7.89 14.20 11.21
N LEU A 56 8.48 13.79 12.35
CA LEU A 56 8.31 14.50 13.63
C LEU A 56 8.66 15.99 13.56
N ASN A 57 9.64 16.38 12.74
CA ASN A 57 10.05 17.77 12.57
C ASN A 57 9.26 18.55 11.51
N TYR A 58 8.20 17.98 10.93
CA TYR A 58 7.46 18.59 9.82
C TYR A 58 6.92 19.97 10.20
N ALA A 59 6.28 20.10 11.37
CA ALA A 59 5.61 21.34 11.80
C ALA A 59 6.58 22.51 12.03
N TYR A 60 7.81 22.23 12.45
CA TYR A 60 8.82 23.24 12.82
C TYR A 60 9.92 23.40 11.75
N SER A 61 9.74 22.79 10.58
CA SER A 61 10.72 22.79 9.49
C SER A 61 10.11 23.31 8.19
N SER A 62 10.85 24.17 7.50
CA SER A 62 10.54 24.64 6.14
C SER A 62 11.08 23.69 5.05
N LYS A 63 11.78 22.60 5.42
CA LYS A 63 12.36 21.66 4.46
C LYS A 63 11.28 20.93 3.67
N LYS A 64 11.62 20.59 2.42
CA LYS A 64 10.86 19.65 1.59
C LYS A 64 11.35 18.22 1.83
N PHE A 65 10.44 17.25 1.82
CA PHE A 65 10.69 15.86 2.18
C PHE A 65 10.56 14.92 0.99
N SER A 66 11.34 13.83 1.00
CA SER A 66 11.12 12.72 0.08
C SER A 66 9.84 11.97 0.48
N VAL A 67 9.15 11.39 -0.49
CA VAL A 67 7.84 10.75 -0.29
C VAL A 67 7.92 9.27 -0.64
N ILE A 68 7.31 8.43 0.19
CA ILE A 68 7.19 6.99 -0.04
C ILE A 68 5.70 6.66 -0.14
N TYR A 69 5.27 6.18 -1.29
CA TYR A 69 3.93 5.64 -1.51
C TYR A 69 3.95 4.17 -1.13
N MET A 70 3.09 3.76 -0.21
CA MET A 70 3.04 2.40 0.31
C MET A 70 1.65 1.79 0.13
N HIS A 71 1.61 0.58 -0.37
CA HIS A 71 0.37 -0.18 -0.54
C HIS A 71 -0.07 -0.85 0.76
N ASP A 72 -1.35 -1.22 0.83
CA ASP A 72 -1.96 -1.90 1.98
C ASP A 72 -1.90 -1.10 3.28
N ALA A 73 -2.27 0.19 3.23
CA ALA A 73 -2.18 1.11 4.38
C ALA A 73 -2.78 0.60 5.69
N GLN A 74 -3.82 -0.23 5.62
CA GLN A 74 -4.43 -0.84 6.79
C GLN A 74 -3.46 -1.72 7.59
N ASN A 75 -2.38 -2.19 6.99
CA ASN A 75 -1.34 -2.96 7.68
C ASN A 75 -0.16 -2.08 8.14
N LEU A 76 -0.10 -0.80 7.79
CA LEU A 76 1.12 0.02 7.94
C LEU A 76 1.28 0.71 9.30
N PHE A 77 0.17 1.14 9.92
CA PHE A 77 0.22 2.14 11.01
C PHE A 77 -0.67 1.85 12.22
N ASP A 78 -1.47 0.79 12.16
CA ASP A 78 -2.37 0.44 13.25
C ASP A 78 -2.67 -1.06 13.24
N ASP A 79 -2.28 -1.75 14.30
CA ASP A 79 -2.57 -3.18 14.48
C ASP A 79 -4.08 -3.46 14.50
N ALA A 80 -4.90 -2.50 14.94
CA ALA A 80 -6.36 -2.60 14.92
C ALA A 80 -6.94 -2.68 13.49
N THR A 81 -6.24 -2.08 12.52
CA THR A 81 -6.65 -2.13 11.10
C THR A 81 -5.92 -3.19 10.30
N SER A 82 -4.91 -3.85 10.88
CA SER A 82 -4.10 -4.84 10.17
C SER A 82 -4.85 -6.15 9.94
N TYR A 83 -4.60 -6.75 8.78
CA TYR A 83 -5.14 -8.06 8.42
C TYR A 83 -4.42 -9.19 9.16
N ILE A 84 -3.13 -9.04 9.45
CA ILE A 84 -2.31 -10.07 10.14
C ILE A 84 -1.49 -9.42 11.26
N PHE A 85 -0.56 -8.52 10.91
CA PHE A 85 0.30 -7.78 11.84
C PHE A 85 0.60 -6.37 11.31
N GLU A 86 0.76 -5.40 12.21
CA GLU A 86 1.28 -4.08 11.86
C GLU A 86 2.73 -4.16 11.33
N TRP A 87 3.05 -3.36 10.30
CA TRP A 87 4.40 -3.33 9.71
C TRP A 87 5.38 -2.41 10.46
N ASN A 88 4.94 -1.78 11.55
CA ASN A 88 5.72 -0.90 12.44
C ASN A 88 6.52 0.18 11.68
N ILE A 89 5.87 0.78 10.66
CA ILE A 89 6.53 1.75 9.78
C ILE A 89 6.86 3.03 10.54
N TYR A 90 5.95 3.51 11.39
CA TYR A 90 6.15 4.79 12.07
C TYR A 90 7.25 4.71 13.13
N GLU A 91 7.37 3.59 13.85
CA GLU A 91 8.44 3.32 14.81
C GLU A 91 9.79 3.29 14.11
N THR A 92 9.88 2.51 13.03
CA THR A 92 11.11 2.39 12.24
C THR A 92 11.58 3.76 11.71
N LEU A 93 10.65 4.59 11.23
CA LEU A 93 10.99 5.92 10.72
C LEU A 93 11.35 6.91 11.83
N ASN A 94 10.67 6.85 12.98
CA ASN A 94 10.98 7.66 14.15
C ASN A 94 12.38 7.32 14.70
N GLU A 95 12.73 6.04 14.76
CA GLU A 95 14.07 5.58 15.15
C GLU A 95 15.13 5.99 14.13
N LEU A 96 14.85 5.85 12.84
CA LEU A 96 15.76 6.28 11.78
C LEU A 96 16.03 7.78 11.87
N PHE A 97 14.99 8.58 12.12
CA PHE A 97 15.12 10.01 12.36
C PHE A 97 16.01 10.31 13.57
N LYS A 98 15.79 9.65 14.71
CA LYS A 98 16.64 9.80 15.91
C LYS A 98 18.10 9.42 15.63
N LYS A 99 18.33 8.37 14.83
CA LYS A 99 19.67 7.84 14.54
C LYS A 99 20.47 8.70 13.57
N ASN A 100 19.85 9.26 12.53
CA ASN A 100 20.59 9.95 11.46
C ASN A 100 19.86 11.13 10.80
N GLY A 101 18.77 11.60 11.38
CA GLY A 101 18.02 12.77 10.91
C GLY A 101 17.30 12.58 9.58
N LYS A 102 17.21 11.35 9.04
CA LYS A 102 16.43 11.09 7.82
C LYS A 102 14.94 11.12 8.13
N CYS A 103 14.21 11.90 7.32
CA CYS A 103 12.78 12.10 7.41
C CYS A 103 12.11 11.84 6.06
N PHE A 104 10.96 11.19 6.08
CA PHE A 104 10.15 10.92 4.90
C PHE A 104 8.68 11.21 5.21
N ILE A 105 7.93 11.59 4.19
CA ILE A 105 6.46 11.53 4.22
C ILE A 105 6.07 10.15 3.72
N ILE A 106 5.16 9.45 4.41
CA ILE A 106 4.58 8.21 3.91
C ILE A 106 3.15 8.48 3.49
N VAL A 107 2.82 8.09 2.27
CA VAL A 107 1.47 8.08 1.73
C VAL A 107 1.05 6.63 1.62
N GLY A 108 0.31 6.15 2.62
CA GLY A 108 -0.27 4.82 2.64
C GLY A 108 -1.59 4.79 1.88
N ILE A 109 -1.71 3.90 0.88
CA ILE A 109 -2.95 3.68 0.14
C ILE A 109 -3.66 2.45 0.71
N LYS A 110 -4.83 2.64 1.33
CA LYS A 110 -5.66 1.51 1.78
C LYS A 110 -6.17 0.79 0.53
N ASN A 111 -6.02 -0.53 0.49
CA ASN A 111 -6.67 -1.31 -0.56
C ASN A 111 -8.20 -1.32 -0.34
N THR A 112 -8.92 -1.79 -1.35
CA THR A 112 -10.39 -1.88 -1.33
C THR A 112 -10.89 -3.30 -1.08
N GLU A 113 -10.08 -4.10 -0.40
CA GLU A 113 -10.37 -5.48 0.01
C GLU A 113 -10.73 -6.36 -1.18
N LYS A 114 -12.01 -6.41 -1.56
CA LYS A 114 -12.53 -7.21 -2.68
C LYS A 114 -11.92 -6.82 -4.04
N GLN A 115 -11.55 -5.55 -4.26
CA GLN A 115 -10.89 -5.15 -5.51
C GLN A 115 -9.36 -5.17 -5.43
N ARG A 116 -8.76 -5.56 -4.30
CA ARG A 116 -7.29 -5.57 -4.14
C ARG A 116 -6.60 -6.37 -5.24
N ILE A 117 -7.13 -7.54 -5.62
CA ILE A 117 -6.55 -8.33 -6.72
C ILE A 117 -6.62 -7.53 -8.03
N ASN A 118 -7.76 -6.93 -8.35
CA ASN A 118 -7.90 -6.09 -9.55
C ASN A 118 -6.93 -4.90 -9.55
N GLU A 119 -6.76 -4.23 -8.41
CA GLU A 119 -5.90 -3.06 -8.25
C GLU A 119 -4.42 -3.40 -8.32
N TYR A 120 -4.00 -4.54 -7.77
CA TYR A 120 -2.59 -4.85 -7.59
C TYR A 120 -2.03 -5.78 -8.67
N THR A 121 -2.85 -6.16 -9.65
CA THR A 121 -2.44 -7.05 -10.72
C THR A 121 -2.61 -6.33 -12.06
N PRO A 122 -1.51 -5.97 -12.74
CA PRO A 122 -1.59 -5.27 -14.02
C PRO A 122 -2.12 -6.18 -15.14
N PHE A 123 -1.92 -7.48 -15.03
CA PHE A 123 -2.33 -8.49 -16.00
C PHE A 123 -3.36 -9.43 -15.40
N LYS A 124 -4.28 -9.93 -16.23
CA LYS A 124 -5.34 -10.84 -15.79
C LYS A 124 -4.75 -12.24 -15.60
N ASN A 125 -5.11 -12.89 -14.51
CA ASN A 125 -4.85 -14.30 -14.26
C ASN A 125 -6.13 -15.11 -14.52
N GLU A 126 -6.01 -16.29 -15.12
CA GLU A 126 -7.16 -17.15 -15.46
C GLU A 126 -7.95 -17.61 -14.22
N LYS A 127 -7.25 -17.93 -13.13
CA LYS A 127 -7.84 -18.46 -11.90
C LYS A 127 -8.31 -17.36 -10.95
N TYR A 128 -7.53 -16.29 -10.82
CA TYR A 128 -7.75 -15.26 -9.80
C TYR A 128 -8.38 -13.97 -10.34
N GLY A 129 -8.55 -13.85 -11.66
CA GLY A 129 -9.00 -12.61 -12.29
C GLY A 129 -7.91 -11.54 -12.26
N GLY A 130 -8.26 -10.28 -12.02
CA GLY A 130 -7.30 -9.18 -12.00
C GLY A 130 -7.25 -8.38 -13.31
N GLY A 131 -6.13 -7.68 -13.51
CA GLY A 131 -5.84 -6.97 -14.77
C GLY A 131 -6.25 -5.49 -14.80
N LYS A 132 -6.51 -4.87 -13.64
CA LYS A 132 -6.83 -3.43 -13.55
C LYS A 132 -5.73 -2.61 -12.88
N GLY A 133 -4.57 -3.21 -12.61
CA GLY A 133 -3.47 -2.51 -11.94
C GLY A 133 -2.93 -1.31 -12.72
N ASN A 134 -3.06 -1.32 -14.05
CA ASN A 134 -2.79 -0.15 -14.87
C ASN A 134 -3.60 1.08 -14.42
N LEU A 135 -4.92 0.91 -14.25
CA LEU A 135 -5.81 2.00 -13.85
C LEU A 135 -5.50 2.49 -12.44
N TYR A 136 -5.17 1.58 -11.54
CA TYR A 136 -4.79 1.92 -10.16
C TYR A 136 -3.51 2.76 -10.11
N ILE A 137 -2.47 2.38 -10.86
CA ILE A 137 -1.24 3.17 -10.93
C ILE A 137 -1.47 4.53 -11.61
N ASP A 138 -2.31 4.58 -12.66
CA ASP A 138 -2.66 5.83 -13.34
C ASP A 138 -3.36 6.80 -12.39
N PHE A 139 -4.25 6.27 -11.56
CA PHE A 139 -4.86 7.00 -10.46
C PHE A 139 -3.81 7.53 -9.46
N LEU A 140 -2.86 6.71 -9.02
CA LEU A 140 -1.82 7.18 -8.08
C LEU A 140 -0.98 8.32 -8.66
N ILE A 141 -0.59 8.22 -9.93
CA ILE A 141 0.32 9.19 -10.55
C ILE A 141 -0.40 10.48 -10.98
N ASN A 142 -1.66 10.40 -11.39
CA ASN A 142 -2.42 11.54 -11.93
C ASN A 142 -3.30 12.23 -10.89
N GLU A 143 -3.70 11.55 -9.82
CA GLU A 143 -4.62 12.12 -8.81
C GLU A 143 -3.95 12.25 -7.44
N VAL A 144 -3.45 11.14 -6.89
CA VAL A 144 -2.93 11.13 -5.51
C VAL A 144 -1.63 11.91 -5.42
N LYS A 145 -0.66 11.62 -6.29
CA LYS A 145 0.65 12.29 -6.23
C LYS A 145 0.56 13.81 -6.44
N PRO A 146 -0.18 14.34 -7.42
CA PRO A 146 -0.33 15.78 -7.58
C PRO A 146 -0.97 16.44 -6.36
N TYR A 147 -2.01 15.83 -5.78
CA TYR A 147 -2.62 16.34 -4.55
C TYR A 147 -1.61 16.41 -3.40
N ILE A 148 -0.83 15.35 -3.19
CA ILE A 148 0.19 15.32 -2.13
C ILE A 148 1.27 16.38 -2.38
N ASP A 149 1.71 16.55 -3.63
CA ASP A 149 2.74 17.53 -3.98
C ASP A 149 2.27 18.98 -3.86
N GLU A 150 0.97 19.25 -4.05
CA GLU A 150 0.36 20.57 -3.90
C GLU A 150 0.11 20.95 -2.44
N ASN A 151 -0.29 19.97 -1.61
CA ASN A 151 -0.76 20.23 -0.24
C ASN A 151 0.32 19.99 0.83
N TYR A 152 1.44 19.35 0.48
CA TYR A 152 2.52 19.03 1.42
C TYR A 152 3.89 19.47 0.91
N ARG A 153 4.85 19.66 1.82
CA ARG A 153 6.23 20.07 1.48
C ARG A 153 7.02 18.89 0.91
N THR A 154 6.78 18.52 -0.34
CA THR A 154 7.42 17.38 -0.99
C THR A 154 8.57 17.78 -1.92
N LYS A 155 9.52 16.87 -2.10
CA LYS A 155 10.48 16.87 -3.21
C LYS A 155 9.85 16.07 -4.37
N THR A 156 9.26 16.77 -5.33
CA THR A 156 8.35 16.21 -6.34
C THR A 156 9.00 15.32 -7.42
N ASN A 157 10.33 15.36 -7.56
CA ASN A 157 11.04 14.61 -8.61
C ASN A 157 11.23 13.13 -8.27
N ALA A 158 11.25 12.28 -9.30
CA ALA A 158 11.37 10.82 -9.17
C ALA A 158 12.49 10.36 -8.23
N LYS A 159 13.68 10.98 -8.26
CA LYS A 159 14.78 10.59 -7.36
C LYS A 159 14.45 10.73 -5.87
N ASN A 160 13.37 11.41 -5.49
CA ASN A 160 12.88 11.58 -4.13
C ASN A 160 11.52 10.91 -3.88
N THR A 161 11.00 10.15 -4.84
CA THR A 161 9.71 9.47 -4.75
C THR A 161 9.91 7.97 -4.88
N ALA A 162 9.41 7.22 -3.90
CA ALA A 162 9.44 5.77 -3.88
C ALA A 162 8.02 5.19 -3.93
N ILE A 163 7.87 4.01 -4.51
CA ILE A 163 6.67 3.17 -4.42
C ILE A 163 7.07 1.80 -3.86
N ILE A 164 6.40 1.35 -2.81
CA ILE A 164 6.80 0.16 -2.05
C ILE A 164 5.57 -0.68 -1.66
N GLY A 165 5.71 -2.00 -1.77
CA GLY A 165 4.70 -2.93 -1.27
C GLY A 165 5.23 -4.35 -1.14
N SER A 166 4.40 -5.22 -0.57
CA SER A 166 4.69 -6.64 -0.35
C SER A 166 3.69 -7.55 -1.07
N SER A 167 4.12 -8.74 -1.51
CA SER A 167 3.28 -9.71 -2.24
C SER A 167 2.69 -9.07 -3.52
N LEU A 168 1.36 -9.00 -3.67
CA LEU A 168 0.71 -8.27 -4.77
C LEU A 168 1.02 -6.77 -4.73
N GLY A 169 1.23 -6.20 -3.54
CA GLY A 169 1.71 -4.83 -3.37
C GLY A 169 3.13 -4.63 -3.93
N GLY A 170 3.96 -5.67 -3.85
CA GLY A 170 5.29 -5.68 -4.47
C GLY A 170 5.19 -5.73 -6.00
N LEU A 171 4.26 -6.54 -6.51
CA LEU A 171 4.00 -6.68 -7.95
C LEU A 171 3.54 -5.34 -8.57
N ILE A 172 2.57 -4.68 -7.94
CA ILE A 172 2.06 -3.40 -8.43
C ILE A 172 3.07 -2.25 -8.27
N SER A 173 3.91 -2.29 -7.23
CA SER A 173 5.04 -1.35 -7.07
C SER A 173 6.05 -1.50 -8.19
N PHE A 174 6.42 -2.75 -8.50
CA PHE A 174 7.34 -3.08 -9.58
C PHE A 174 6.79 -2.60 -10.93
N TYR A 175 5.56 -2.98 -11.25
CA TYR A 175 4.89 -2.53 -12.45
C TYR A 175 4.81 -1.00 -12.54
N GLY A 176 4.31 -0.33 -11.49
CA GLY A 176 4.07 1.10 -11.50
C GLY A 176 5.35 1.94 -11.59
N GLY A 177 6.42 1.52 -10.91
CA GLY A 177 7.71 2.19 -11.01
C GLY A 177 8.36 2.02 -12.39
N LEU A 178 8.21 0.86 -13.01
CA LEU A 178 8.66 0.64 -14.39
C LEU A 178 7.81 1.42 -15.41
N LYS A 179 6.51 1.52 -15.19
CA LYS A 179 5.61 2.29 -16.06
C LYS A 179 5.87 3.80 -15.97
N TYR A 180 6.10 4.31 -14.76
CA TYR A 180 6.25 5.75 -14.49
C TYR A 180 7.61 6.11 -13.85
N PRO A 181 8.75 5.89 -14.53
CA PRO A 181 10.08 6.16 -13.97
C PRO A 181 10.35 7.63 -13.63
N LYS A 182 9.64 8.55 -14.30
CA LYS A 182 9.72 9.99 -14.04
C LYS A 182 8.91 10.39 -12.80
N GLY A 183 7.93 9.56 -12.40
CA GLY A 183 7.11 9.72 -11.20
C GLY A 183 7.70 9.01 -9.98
N PHE A 184 8.18 7.77 -10.16
CA PHE A 184 8.75 6.93 -9.12
C PHE A 184 10.19 6.55 -9.49
N GLY A 185 11.17 7.11 -8.78
CA GLY A 185 12.59 6.79 -9.02
C GLY A 185 13.14 5.69 -8.11
N LYS A 186 12.33 5.19 -7.16
CA LYS A 186 12.68 4.04 -6.32
C LYS A 186 11.51 3.07 -6.21
N ILE A 187 11.82 1.79 -6.30
CA ILE A 187 10.86 0.68 -6.22
C ILE A 187 11.29 -0.24 -5.09
N GLY A 188 10.41 -0.47 -4.14
CA GLY A 188 10.56 -1.54 -3.15
C GLY A 188 9.57 -2.66 -3.46
N ALA A 189 10.09 -3.77 -3.98
CA ALA A 189 9.30 -4.93 -4.40
C ALA A 189 9.60 -6.10 -3.45
N LEU A 190 8.82 -6.22 -2.38
CA LEU A 190 9.09 -7.14 -1.27
C LEU A 190 8.27 -8.43 -1.40
N SER A 191 8.91 -9.59 -1.26
CA SER A 191 8.31 -10.93 -1.38
C SER A 191 7.30 -11.00 -2.54
N THR A 192 7.77 -10.52 -3.69
CA THR A 192 6.92 -10.08 -4.80
C THR A 192 6.23 -11.27 -5.47
N SER A 193 4.93 -11.15 -5.70
CA SER A 193 4.11 -12.21 -6.30
C SER A 193 4.25 -12.26 -7.83
N PHE A 194 5.48 -12.46 -8.33
CA PHE A 194 5.77 -12.58 -9.77
C PHE A 194 5.10 -13.79 -10.43
N TRP A 195 4.75 -14.80 -9.64
CA TRP A 195 3.98 -15.97 -10.07
C TRP A 195 2.56 -15.64 -10.57
N PHE A 196 2.05 -14.42 -10.34
CA PHE A 196 0.66 -14.09 -10.68
C PHE A 196 0.39 -14.07 -12.19
N SER A 197 1.33 -13.59 -13.00
CA SER A 197 1.25 -13.63 -14.47
C SER A 197 2.64 -13.44 -15.07
N ASP A 198 3.00 -14.31 -16.01
CA ASP A 198 4.28 -14.27 -16.72
C ASP A 198 4.43 -13.01 -17.60
N GLU A 199 3.33 -12.34 -17.94
CA GLU A 199 3.36 -11.08 -18.71
C GLU A 199 4.18 -9.98 -18.02
N ILE A 200 4.37 -10.07 -16.70
CA ILE A 200 5.22 -9.13 -15.96
C ILE A 200 6.68 -9.16 -16.42
N TYR A 201 7.19 -10.32 -16.86
CA TYR A 201 8.56 -10.44 -17.33
C TYR A 201 8.74 -9.74 -18.68
N ASN A 202 7.82 -9.96 -19.62
CA ASN A 202 7.81 -9.23 -20.91
C ASN A 202 7.70 -7.72 -20.69
N PHE A 203 6.83 -7.29 -19.76
CA PHE A 203 6.72 -5.88 -19.41
C PHE A 203 8.04 -5.32 -18.86
N ALA A 204 8.73 -6.08 -18.01
CA ALA A 204 10.02 -5.70 -17.44
C ALA A 204 11.13 -5.64 -18.49
N GLU A 205 11.17 -6.54 -19.46
CA GLU A 205 12.13 -6.49 -20.56
C GLU A 205 11.99 -5.20 -21.37
N ILE A 206 10.76 -4.79 -21.65
CA ILE A 206 10.46 -3.58 -22.44
C ILE A 206 10.75 -2.30 -21.63
N HIS A 207 10.37 -2.26 -20.34
CA HIS A 207 10.37 -1.03 -19.55
C HIS A 207 11.51 -0.93 -18.52
N GLY A 208 12.25 -2.02 -18.29
CA GLY A 208 13.20 -2.19 -17.19
C GLY A 208 14.55 -1.50 -17.40
N ASN A 209 14.90 -1.08 -18.62
CA ASN A 209 16.18 -0.44 -18.93
C ASN A 209 16.23 1.03 -18.44
N GLN A 210 16.11 1.22 -17.12
CA GLN A 210 15.98 2.53 -16.48
C GLN A 210 17.24 2.91 -15.71
N LYS A 211 18.13 3.67 -16.34
CA LYS A 211 19.43 4.08 -15.75
C LYS A 211 19.32 4.93 -14.48
N LYS A 212 18.16 5.54 -14.20
CA LYS A 212 17.96 6.49 -13.08
C LYS A 212 17.09 5.94 -11.95
N SER A 213 16.43 4.80 -12.16
CA SER A 213 15.58 4.16 -11.17
C SER A 213 16.40 3.22 -10.30
N LYS A 214 16.03 3.08 -9.02
CA LYS A 214 16.60 2.07 -8.13
C LYS A 214 15.54 1.06 -7.72
N ILE A 215 15.84 -0.22 -7.84
CA ILE A 215 14.92 -1.29 -7.48
C ILE A 215 15.54 -2.08 -6.32
N PHE A 216 14.74 -2.33 -5.30
CA PHE A 216 15.10 -3.11 -4.11
C PHE A 216 14.16 -4.30 -4.03
N PHE A 217 14.74 -5.50 -3.99
CA PHE A 217 14.01 -6.77 -3.87
C PHE A 217 14.23 -7.40 -2.50
N SER A 218 13.20 -8.06 -2.00
CA SER A 218 13.36 -9.12 -0.98
C SER A 218 12.64 -10.37 -1.46
N GLY A 219 13.25 -11.53 -1.24
CA GLY A 219 12.63 -12.84 -1.42
C GLY A 219 11.75 -13.17 -0.23
#